data_AF-Q2SSV3-F1
#
_entry.id   AF-Q2SSV3-F1
#
_cell.length_a   1.000
_cell.length_b   1.000
_cell.length_c   1.000
_cell.angle_alpha   90.00
_cell.angle_beta   90.00
_cell.angle_gamma   90.00
#
_symmetry.space_group_name_H-M   'P 1'
#
loop_
_entity.id
_entity.type
_entity.pdbx_description
1 polymer ?
#
loop_
_entity_poly.entity_id
_entity_poly.type
_entity_poly.pdbx_seq_one_letter_code
_entity_poly.pdbx_strand_id
1 'polypeptide(L)'
;MSENIKQAIYNFDETECLQIGYFTNEAGEIQIQHMPITIKKVPKDLPKEITSLSFAFKGNKNEFVDGIQYWDTSNITNMSWTFNNATKFNQDISMWNTSNVKFMSFMFYGAENFNQDISMWNTSNATNMSNMFFNAKNFNQPIGNWDTSNVTNMAGMFSSAYSFNQDISMWHVSNVTDMSYMFYGAENFNQDISMWNTSKVKYMSFMFYNATSFNQDLSKWDTSNVNAFGQNIGASNPNWKPEHQPQFNK
;
A
#
# COMPACT_ATOMS: atom_id res chain seq x y z
N MET A 1 25.89 -13.76 15.65
CA MET A 1 25.93 -12.63 14.70
C MET A 1 26.07 -11.36 15.53
N SER A 2 27.02 -10.48 15.19
CA SER A 2 27.05 -9.15 15.81
C SER A 2 25.78 -8.41 15.38
N GLU A 3 24.94 -8.03 16.33
CA GLU A 3 23.77 -7.20 16.05
C GLU A 3 24.28 -5.84 15.54
N ASN A 4 24.01 -5.51 14.27
CA ASN A 4 24.30 -4.16 13.77
C ASN A 4 23.29 -3.22 14.41
N ILE A 5 23.60 -2.67 15.58
CA ILE A 5 22.75 -1.71 16.30
C ILE A 5 23.45 -0.35 16.32
N LYS A 6 22.75 0.65 15.80
CA LYS A 6 23.09 2.07 15.93
C LYS A 6 21.92 2.78 16.58
N GLN A 7 22.15 3.44 17.70
CA GLN A 7 21.09 4.19 18.38
C GLN A 7 20.81 5.51 17.66
N ALA A 8 19.54 5.86 17.55
CA ALA A 8 19.13 7.16 17.07
C ALA A 8 19.47 8.25 18.09
N ILE A 9 19.79 9.45 17.60
CA ILE A 9 20.00 10.64 18.43
C ILE A 9 19.01 11.68 17.95
N TYR A 10 18.28 12.30 18.89
CA TYR A 10 17.31 13.34 18.62
C TYR A 10 17.67 14.62 19.37
N ASN A 11 17.11 15.74 18.93
CA ASN A 11 17.10 16.95 19.74
C ASN A 11 16.17 16.79 20.98
N PHE A 12 16.23 17.75 21.90
CA PHE A 12 15.55 17.65 23.21
C PHE A 12 14.03 17.40 23.13
N ASP A 13 13.35 17.96 22.12
CA ASP A 13 11.89 17.85 21.96
C ASP A 13 11.46 16.77 20.95
N GLU A 14 12.40 15.95 20.47
CA GLU A 14 12.18 14.85 19.52
C GLU A 14 11.51 15.30 18.20
N THR A 15 11.79 16.51 17.74
CA THR A 15 11.32 17.02 16.45
C THR A 15 12.38 16.93 15.33
N GLU A 16 13.65 16.74 15.69
CA GLU A 16 14.76 16.57 14.75
C GLU A 16 15.60 15.34 15.11
N CYS A 17 15.85 14.49 14.12
CA CYS A 17 16.76 13.37 14.20
C CYS A 17 18.14 13.87 13.79
N LEU A 18 19.07 13.82 14.72
CA LEU A 18 20.46 14.21 14.54
C LEU A 18 21.31 13.05 14.03
N GLN A 19 20.91 11.81 14.36
CA GLN A 19 21.53 10.59 13.88
C GLN A 19 20.46 9.51 13.66
N ILE A 20 20.41 8.95 12.45
CA ILE A 20 19.54 7.82 12.13
C ILE A 20 20.04 6.58 12.85
N GLY A 21 19.17 5.99 13.67
CA GLY A 21 19.37 4.69 14.29
C GLY A 21 18.82 3.55 13.44
N TYR A 22 19.41 2.38 13.56
CA TYR A 22 18.98 1.15 12.88
C TYR A 22 19.39 -0.08 13.69
N PHE A 23 18.78 -1.22 13.38
CA PHE A 23 19.08 -2.52 13.99
C PHE A 23 18.90 -3.65 12.96
N THR A 24 19.49 -4.82 13.20
CA THR A 24 19.16 -6.03 12.41
C THR A 24 17.89 -6.66 12.96
N ASN A 25 16.83 -6.76 12.15
CA ASN A 25 15.57 -7.38 12.56
C ASN A 25 15.60 -8.91 12.45
N GLU A 26 14.53 -9.60 12.87
CA GLU A 26 14.45 -11.07 12.86
C GLU A 26 14.52 -11.68 11.45
N ALA A 27 14.17 -10.91 10.41
CA ALA A 27 14.30 -11.31 9.01
C ALA A 27 15.72 -11.10 8.45
N GLY A 28 16.65 -10.58 9.26
CA GLY A 28 18.02 -10.27 8.86
C GLY A 28 18.16 -8.96 8.06
N GLU A 29 17.11 -8.15 7.98
CA GLU A 29 17.16 -6.82 7.34
C GLU A 29 17.81 -5.81 8.29
N ILE A 30 18.55 -4.84 7.75
CA ILE A 30 18.98 -3.68 8.53
C ILE A 30 17.85 -2.66 8.47
N GLN A 31 17.08 -2.59 9.55
CA GLN A 31 15.87 -1.79 9.66
C GLN A 31 16.13 -0.49 10.41
N ILE A 32 15.63 0.61 9.88
CA ILE A 32 15.62 1.89 10.56
C ILE A 32 14.82 1.81 11.88
N GLN A 33 15.29 2.47 12.92
CA GLN A 33 14.51 2.61 14.15
C GLN A 33 13.24 3.44 13.88
N HIS A 34 12.13 3.05 14.50
CA HIS A 34 10.89 3.85 14.46
C HIS A 34 11.17 5.23 15.06
N MET A 35 10.88 6.29 14.31
CA MET A 35 11.08 7.66 14.76
C MET A 35 9.91 8.16 15.61
N PRO A 36 10.17 9.08 16.56
CA PRO A 36 9.12 9.78 17.28
C PRO A 36 8.06 10.36 16.34
N ILE A 37 6.79 10.26 16.72
CA ILE A 37 5.66 10.75 15.91
C ILE A 37 5.69 12.28 15.67
N THR A 38 6.53 12.99 16.43
CA THR A 38 6.77 14.43 16.36
C THR A 38 7.82 14.83 15.32
N ILE A 39 8.52 13.86 14.71
CA ILE A 39 9.66 14.13 13.83
C ILE A 39 9.27 15.00 12.62
N LYS A 40 10.03 16.07 12.41
CA LYS A 40 9.89 17.07 11.34
C LYS A 40 11.14 17.19 10.48
N LYS A 41 12.27 16.65 10.93
CA LYS A 41 13.55 16.73 10.23
C LYS A 41 14.42 15.53 10.52
N VAL A 42 15.11 15.05 9.51
CA VAL A 42 16.06 13.93 9.56
C VAL A 42 17.34 14.28 8.80
N PRO A 43 18.45 13.57 9.02
CA PRO A 43 19.64 13.70 8.19
C PRO A 43 19.31 13.38 6.73
N LYS A 44 19.93 14.13 5.80
CA LYS A 44 19.72 13.97 4.35
C LYS A 44 20.31 12.67 3.81
N ASP A 45 21.34 12.16 4.47
CA ASP A 45 21.99 10.90 4.10
C ASP A 45 21.36 9.75 4.87
N LEU A 46 20.62 8.90 4.17
CA LEU A 46 20.17 7.62 4.70
C LEU A 46 21.39 6.66 4.75
N PRO A 47 21.71 6.03 5.91
CA PRO A 47 22.77 5.05 5.97
C PRO A 47 22.60 3.94 4.93
N LYS A 48 23.62 3.72 4.09
CA LYS A 48 23.53 2.84 2.91
C LYS A 48 23.27 1.39 3.26
N GLU A 49 23.64 0.98 4.47
CA GLU A 49 23.36 -0.36 5.00
C GLU A 49 21.89 -0.62 5.28
N ILE A 50 21.04 0.41 5.46
CA ILE A 50 19.61 0.23 5.71
C ILE A 50 18.94 -0.37 4.48
N THR A 51 18.24 -1.48 4.69
CA THR A 51 17.44 -2.19 3.67
C THR A 51 15.94 -2.16 3.97
N SER A 52 15.54 -1.70 5.16
CA SER A 52 14.14 -1.66 5.57
C SER A 52 13.77 -0.32 6.20
N LEU A 53 12.80 0.36 5.59
CA LEU A 53 12.13 1.55 6.14
C LEU A 53 10.90 1.18 6.95
N SER A 54 10.77 -0.09 7.36
CA SER A 54 9.58 -0.55 8.04
C SER A 54 9.37 0.25 9.33
N PHE A 55 8.14 0.74 9.51
CA PHE A 55 7.71 1.58 10.64
C PHE A 55 8.38 2.96 10.78
N ALA A 56 9.27 3.38 9.88
CA ALA A 56 10.12 4.58 10.05
C ALA A 56 9.35 5.83 10.54
N PHE A 57 8.21 6.12 9.92
CA PHE A 57 7.35 7.28 10.19
C PHE A 57 5.93 6.89 10.62
N LYS A 58 5.76 5.70 11.19
CA LYS A 58 4.45 5.25 11.68
C LYS A 58 3.90 6.25 12.71
N GLY A 59 2.71 6.75 12.45
CA GLY A 59 1.98 7.69 13.29
C GLY A 59 2.47 9.13 13.22
N ASN A 60 3.36 9.47 12.26
CA ASN A 60 3.89 10.82 12.14
C ASN A 60 2.77 11.87 12.03
N LYS A 61 2.90 12.94 12.83
CA LYS A 61 1.87 13.98 12.98
C LYS A 61 2.10 15.20 12.09
N ASN A 62 3.09 15.18 11.22
CA ASN A 62 3.47 16.29 10.37
C ASN A 62 3.15 15.98 8.91
N GLU A 63 2.84 17.03 8.16
CA GLU A 63 2.65 16.94 6.72
C GLU A 63 3.97 16.70 5.98
N PHE A 64 5.05 17.24 6.55
CA PHE A 64 6.39 17.31 5.97
C PHE A 64 7.45 16.91 7.01
N VAL A 65 8.45 16.14 6.56
CA VAL A 65 9.66 15.77 7.27
C VAL A 65 10.87 16.16 6.40
N ASP A 66 11.55 17.24 6.74
CA ASP A 66 12.73 17.69 6.00
C ASP A 66 13.84 16.63 6.05
N GLY A 67 14.45 16.34 4.91
CA GLY A 67 15.53 15.37 4.79
C GLY A 67 15.16 14.15 3.97
N ILE A 68 13.91 13.66 4.07
CA ILE A 68 13.49 12.41 3.42
C ILE A 68 13.45 12.52 1.89
N GLN A 69 13.31 13.72 1.35
CA GLN A 69 13.33 13.99 -0.09
C GLN A 69 14.73 13.80 -0.71
N TYR A 70 15.78 13.71 0.12
CA TYR A 70 17.16 13.49 -0.31
C TYR A 70 17.64 12.04 -0.11
N TRP A 71 16.83 11.19 0.53
CA TRP A 71 17.22 9.81 0.82
C TRP A 71 17.42 9.00 -0.46
N ASP A 72 18.58 8.39 -0.61
CA ASP A 72 18.82 7.33 -1.58
C ASP A 72 18.15 6.03 -1.08
N THR A 73 16.97 5.73 -1.61
CA THR A 73 16.19 4.55 -1.25
C THR A 73 16.49 3.32 -2.13
N SER A 74 17.53 3.36 -2.96
CA SER A 74 17.85 2.27 -3.90
C SER A 74 18.18 0.93 -3.24
N ASN A 75 18.60 0.91 -1.97
CA ASN A 75 18.86 -0.33 -1.22
C ASN A 75 17.63 -0.87 -0.47
N ILE A 76 16.51 -0.16 -0.48
CA ILE A 76 15.33 -0.52 0.31
C ILE A 76 14.57 -1.66 -0.35
N THR A 77 14.36 -2.74 0.40
CA THR A 77 13.56 -3.89 0.01
C THR A 77 12.21 -3.95 0.73
N ASN A 78 12.06 -3.23 1.84
CA ASN A 78 10.87 -3.27 2.68
C ASN A 78 10.44 -1.85 3.10
N MET A 79 9.26 -1.42 2.65
CA MET A 79 8.60 -0.17 3.01
C MET A 79 7.29 -0.41 3.78
N SER A 80 7.14 -1.61 4.36
CA SER A 80 5.91 -1.96 5.06
C SER A 80 5.71 -1.05 6.26
N TRP A 81 4.51 -0.51 6.43
CA TRP A 81 4.14 0.38 7.54
C TRP A 81 4.89 1.73 7.63
N THR A 82 5.66 2.14 6.61
CA THR A 82 6.52 3.34 6.69
C THR A 82 5.76 4.60 7.11
N PHE A 83 4.58 4.88 6.54
CA PHE A 83 3.71 6.02 6.88
C PHE A 83 2.37 5.58 7.49
N ASN A 84 2.33 4.39 8.11
CA ASN A 84 1.12 3.89 8.73
C ASN A 84 0.56 4.88 9.76
N ASN A 85 -0.71 5.24 9.65
CA ASN A 85 -1.43 6.22 10.46
C ASN A 85 -0.77 7.60 10.53
N ALA A 86 0.07 7.97 9.55
CA ALA A 86 0.59 9.32 9.40
C ALA A 86 -0.48 10.23 8.75
N THR A 87 -1.55 10.50 9.49
CA THR A 87 -2.81 11.07 8.95
C THR A 87 -2.65 12.40 8.22
N LYS A 88 -1.62 13.21 8.58
CA LYS A 88 -1.33 14.50 7.96
C LYS A 88 -0.31 14.43 6.82
N PHE A 89 0.44 13.33 6.70
CA PHE A 89 1.55 13.22 5.77
C PHE A 89 1.07 13.38 4.33
N ASN A 90 1.67 14.31 3.59
CA ASN A 90 1.36 14.56 2.19
C ASN A 90 2.57 15.16 1.45
N GLN A 91 3.79 14.80 1.85
CA GLN A 91 5.02 15.28 1.22
C GLN A 91 5.36 14.47 -0.04
N ASP A 92 5.86 15.17 -1.06
CA ASP A 92 6.36 14.55 -2.28
C ASP A 92 7.51 13.57 -2.01
N ILE A 93 7.32 12.33 -2.47
CA ILE A 93 8.25 11.20 -2.41
C ILE A 93 8.36 10.51 -3.79
N SER A 94 7.98 11.22 -4.85
CA SER A 94 8.03 10.73 -6.23
C SER A 94 9.44 10.28 -6.65
N MET A 95 10.47 10.91 -6.09
CA MET A 95 11.88 10.64 -6.37
C MET A 95 12.47 9.43 -5.62
N TRP A 96 11.69 8.78 -4.74
CA TRP A 96 12.15 7.55 -4.10
C TRP A 96 12.32 6.42 -5.12
N ASN A 97 13.46 5.75 -5.08
CA ASN A 97 13.72 4.56 -5.88
C ASN A 97 13.08 3.33 -5.22
N THR A 98 12.01 2.83 -5.82
CA THR A 98 11.27 1.66 -5.35
C THR A 98 11.61 0.36 -6.08
N SER A 99 12.59 0.38 -6.99
CA SER A 99 12.89 -0.74 -7.89
C SER A 99 13.30 -2.03 -7.17
N ASN A 100 13.82 -1.97 -5.93
CA ASN A 100 14.18 -3.13 -5.13
C ASN A 100 13.13 -3.52 -4.07
N VAL A 101 12.06 -2.73 -3.94
CA VAL A 101 11.06 -2.89 -2.88
C VAL A 101 10.16 -4.09 -3.18
N LYS A 102 10.15 -5.05 -2.24
CA LYS A 102 9.33 -6.26 -2.29
C LYS A 102 8.06 -6.13 -1.45
N PHE A 103 8.16 -5.46 -0.31
CA PHE A 103 7.07 -5.36 0.66
C PHE A 103 6.62 -3.90 0.83
N MET A 104 5.39 -3.62 0.41
CA MET A 104 4.73 -2.30 0.52
C MET A 104 3.49 -2.35 1.43
N SER A 105 3.31 -3.46 2.16
CA SER A 105 2.11 -3.69 2.96
C SER A 105 1.91 -2.60 4.01
N PHE A 106 0.69 -2.08 4.13
CA PHE A 106 0.33 -1.03 5.09
C PHE A 106 1.12 0.30 5.00
N MET A 107 1.86 0.54 3.91
CA MET A 107 2.75 1.71 3.79
C MET A 107 2.03 3.04 4.07
N PHE A 108 0.82 3.24 3.52
CA PHE A 108 -0.03 4.42 3.71
C PHE A 108 -1.36 4.10 4.40
N TYR A 109 -1.44 2.98 5.13
CA TYR A 109 -2.63 2.62 5.89
C TYR A 109 -2.97 3.78 6.84
N GLY A 110 -4.17 4.36 6.74
CA GLY A 110 -4.62 5.48 7.57
C GLY A 110 -3.88 6.81 7.32
N ALA A 111 -3.09 6.94 6.26
CA ALA A 111 -2.52 8.22 5.85
C ALA A 111 -3.58 9.04 5.10
N GLU A 112 -4.59 9.53 5.83
CA GLU A 112 -5.84 10.04 5.27
C GLU A 112 -5.64 11.17 4.24
N ASN A 113 -4.63 12.03 4.45
CA ASN A 113 -4.32 13.16 3.57
C ASN A 113 -3.38 12.84 2.41
N PHE A 114 -2.75 11.66 2.38
CA PHE A 114 -1.73 11.35 1.37
C PHE A 114 -2.36 11.28 -0.03
N ASN A 115 -1.89 12.12 -0.93
CA ASN A 115 -2.34 12.18 -2.32
C ASN A 115 -1.22 12.69 -3.26
N GLN A 116 0.04 12.32 -3.01
CA GLN A 116 1.17 12.70 -3.84
C GLN A 116 1.38 11.74 -5.00
N ASP A 117 1.83 12.29 -6.13
CA ASP A 117 2.09 11.50 -7.34
C ASP A 117 3.23 10.50 -7.12
N ILE A 118 2.90 9.22 -7.29
CA ILE A 118 3.80 8.07 -7.19
C ILE A 118 3.71 7.19 -8.44
N SER A 119 3.19 7.74 -9.55
CA SER A 119 3.08 7.06 -10.83
C SER A 119 4.44 6.59 -11.38
N MET A 120 5.52 7.30 -11.04
CA MET A 120 6.88 6.97 -11.51
C MET A 120 7.58 5.87 -10.72
N TRP A 121 6.94 5.32 -9.68
CA TRP A 121 7.52 4.21 -8.91
C TRP A 121 7.64 2.93 -9.74
N ASN A 122 8.76 2.23 -9.57
CA ASN A 122 8.96 0.91 -10.15
C ASN A 122 8.50 -0.16 -9.17
N THR A 123 7.35 -0.78 -9.43
CA THR A 123 6.75 -1.81 -8.59
C THR A 123 7.02 -3.24 -9.05
N SER A 124 7.85 -3.45 -10.08
CA SER A 124 8.07 -4.77 -10.69
C SER A 124 8.58 -5.84 -9.72
N ASN A 125 9.24 -5.46 -8.62
CA ASN A 125 9.70 -6.40 -7.59
C ASN A 125 8.73 -6.57 -6.41
N ALA A 126 7.63 -5.81 -6.37
CA ALA A 126 6.69 -5.87 -5.27
C ALA A 126 5.90 -7.19 -5.28
N THR A 127 5.85 -7.85 -4.13
CA THR A 127 5.13 -9.12 -3.95
C THR A 127 3.94 -8.98 -2.99
N ASN A 128 3.96 -8.00 -2.09
CA ASN A 128 2.89 -7.75 -1.13
C ASN A 128 2.54 -6.26 -1.06
N MET A 129 1.32 -5.92 -1.46
CA MET A 129 0.74 -4.57 -1.41
C MET A 129 -0.50 -4.52 -0.51
N SER A 130 -0.69 -5.51 0.37
CA SER A 130 -1.88 -5.59 1.20
C SER A 130 -2.02 -4.36 2.09
N ASN A 131 -3.24 -3.82 2.13
CA ASN A 131 -3.63 -2.66 2.94
C ASN A 131 -2.81 -1.38 2.69
N MET A 132 -2.10 -1.28 1.56
CA MET A 132 -1.19 -0.16 1.28
C MET A 132 -1.88 1.21 1.40
N PHE A 133 -3.09 1.36 0.86
CA PHE A 133 -3.90 2.60 0.89
C PHE A 133 -5.20 2.43 1.69
N PHE A 134 -5.25 1.46 2.61
CA PHE A 134 -6.42 1.28 3.46
C PHE A 134 -6.68 2.59 4.25
N ASN A 135 -7.88 3.16 4.18
CA ASN A 135 -8.27 4.42 4.79
C ASN A 135 -7.41 5.64 4.38
N ALA A 136 -6.71 5.58 3.24
CA ALA A 136 -6.05 6.74 2.61
C ALA A 136 -7.11 7.54 1.83
N LYS A 137 -7.99 8.22 2.58
CA LYS A 137 -9.26 8.79 2.09
C LYS A 137 -9.12 9.71 0.87
N ASN A 138 -8.04 10.47 0.79
CA ASN A 138 -7.81 11.45 -0.29
C ASN A 138 -7.00 10.90 -1.47
N PHE A 139 -6.46 9.69 -1.37
CA PHE A 139 -5.57 9.15 -2.41
C PHE A 139 -6.34 8.88 -3.71
N ASN A 140 -5.89 9.50 -4.81
CA ASN A 140 -6.50 9.36 -6.13
C ASN A 140 -5.47 9.62 -7.27
N GLN A 141 -4.27 9.06 -7.16
CA GLN A 141 -3.16 9.30 -8.10
C GLN A 141 -3.04 8.20 -9.16
N PRO A 142 -2.59 8.53 -10.40
CA PRO A 142 -2.66 7.63 -11.56
C PRO A 142 -1.60 6.53 -11.50
N ILE A 143 -1.90 5.45 -10.77
CA ILE A 143 -1.04 4.28 -10.57
C ILE A 143 -1.33 3.12 -11.55
N GLY A 144 -2.07 3.39 -12.63
CA GLY A 144 -2.43 2.38 -13.63
C GLY A 144 -1.23 1.79 -14.38
N ASN A 145 -0.10 2.50 -14.39
CA ASN A 145 1.14 2.10 -15.04
C ASN A 145 2.05 1.20 -14.16
N TRP A 146 1.66 0.92 -12.93
CA TRP A 146 2.42 0.03 -12.04
C TRP A 146 2.46 -1.40 -12.57
N ASP A 147 3.66 -2.00 -12.55
CA ASP A 147 3.83 -3.43 -12.80
C ASP A 147 3.44 -4.22 -11.54
N THR A 148 2.33 -4.92 -11.60
CA THR A 148 1.80 -5.76 -10.52
C THR A 148 1.99 -7.26 -10.76
N SER A 149 2.77 -7.63 -11.79
CA SER A 149 2.92 -9.03 -12.24
C SER A 149 3.48 -9.98 -11.17
N ASN A 150 4.26 -9.47 -10.22
CA ASN A 150 4.83 -10.26 -9.12
C ASN A 150 4.01 -10.20 -7.80
N VAL A 151 2.94 -9.40 -7.76
CA VAL A 151 2.13 -9.24 -6.55
C VAL A 151 1.28 -10.48 -6.31
N THR A 152 1.35 -11.02 -5.09
CA THR A 152 0.55 -12.19 -4.69
C THR A 152 -0.54 -11.85 -3.69
N ASN A 153 -0.47 -10.69 -3.04
CA ASN A 153 -1.44 -10.23 -2.04
C ASN A 153 -1.79 -8.74 -2.21
N MET A 154 -3.08 -8.48 -2.44
CA MET A 154 -3.69 -7.13 -2.56
C MET A 154 -4.85 -6.92 -1.57
N ALA A 155 -4.95 -7.76 -0.53
CA ALA A 155 -6.03 -7.68 0.45
C ALA A 155 -6.11 -6.28 1.05
N GLY A 156 -7.30 -5.68 1.05
CA GLY A 156 -7.59 -4.38 1.64
C GLY A 156 -6.86 -3.18 1.01
N MET A 157 -6.22 -3.35 -0.17
CA MET A 157 -5.33 -2.32 -0.73
C MET A 157 -5.95 -0.93 -0.81
N PHE A 158 -7.22 -0.81 -1.19
CA PHE A 158 -7.98 0.45 -1.28
C PHE A 158 -9.22 0.48 -0.36
N SER A 159 -9.27 -0.37 0.65
CA SER A 159 -10.40 -0.38 1.58
C SER A 159 -10.56 1.00 2.24
N SER A 160 -11.74 1.60 2.14
CA SER A 160 -12.08 2.94 2.64
C SER A 160 -11.23 4.07 2.04
N ALA A 161 -10.61 3.86 0.88
CA ALA A 161 -9.98 4.93 0.09
C ALA A 161 -11.06 5.67 -0.72
N TYR A 162 -11.86 6.49 -0.05
CA TYR A 162 -13.09 7.07 -0.60
C TYR A 162 -12.92 7.79 -1.94
N SER A 163 -11.81 8.50 -2.13
CA SER A 163 -11.55 9.30 -3.34
C SER A 163 -10.99 8.51 -4.51
N PHE A 164 -10.55 7.25 -4.30
CA PHE A 164 -9.83 6.50 -5.32
C PHE A 164 -10.75 6.08 -6.47
N ASN A 165 -10.44 6.54 -7.69
CA ASN A 165 -11.15 6.16 -8.91
C ASN A 165 -10.24 6.20 -10.15
N GLN A 166 -8.97 5.80 -9.99
CA GLN A 166 -8.00 5.80 -11.09
C GLN A 166 -8.01 4.48 -11.86
N ASP A 167 -7.81 4.58 -13.17
CA ASP A 167 -7.77 3.43 -14.06
C ASP A 167 -6.61 2.49 -13.69
N ILE A 168 -6.95 1.24 -13.38
CA ILE A 168 -6.05 0.13 -13.04
C ILE A 168 -6.34 -1.11 -13.90
N SER A 169 -7.01 -0.92 -15.03
CA SER A 169 -7.35 -1.98 -16.00
C SER A 169 -6.12 -2.73 -16.51
N MET A 170 -4.97 -2.04 -16.58
CA MET A 170 -3.70 -2.57 -17.08
C MET A 170 -2.92 -3.42 -16.07
N TRP A 171 -3.38 -3.55 -14.83
CA TRP A 171 -2.68 -4.34 -13.81
C TRP A 171 -2.67 -5.85 -14.13
N HIS A 172 -1.52 -6.48 -13.90
CA HIS A 172 -1.30 -7.91 -14.10
C HIS A 172 -1.55 -8.72 -12.83
N VAL A 173 -2.81 -9.00 -12.53
CA VAL A 173 -3.21 -9.68 -11.27
C VAL A 173 -3.16 -11.22 -11.31
N SER A 174 -2.58 -11.82 -12.36
CA SER A 174 -2.60 -13.29 -12.57
C SER A 174 -1.86 -14.12 -11.50
N ASN A 175 -1.05 -13.49 -10.66
CA ASN A 175 -0.37 -14.13 -9.52
C ASN A 175 -1.02 -13.83 -8.16
N VAL A 176 -2.04 -12.97 -8.13
CA VAL A 176 -2.71 -12.58 -6.89
C VAL A 176 -3.56 -13.74 -6.38
N THR A 177 -3.44 -14.01 -5.08
CA THR A 177 -4.18 -15.07 -4.40
C THR A 177 -5.20 -14.52 -3.40
N ASP A 178 -5.04 -13.28 -2.95
CA ASP A 178 -5.93 -12.63 -1.99
C ASP A 178 -6.25 -11.19 -2.41
N MET A 179 -7.55 -10.94 -2.62
CA MET A 179 -8.17 -9.65 -2.91
C MET A 179 -9.28 -9.31 -1.91
N SER A 180 -9.30 -9.98 -0.75
CA SER A 180 -10.29 -9.73 0.29
C SER A 180 -10.28 -8.25 0.68
N TYR A 181 -11.44 -7.63 0.79
CA TYR A 181 -11.64 -6.22 1.14
C TYR A 181 -10.97 -5.21 0.20
N MET A 182 -10.45 -5.59 -0.97
CA MET A 182 -9.59 -4.70 -1.78
C MET A 182 -10.21 -3.32 -2.06
N PHE A 183 -11.53 -3.24 -2.31
CA PHE A 183 -12.29 -2.02 -2.54
C PHE A 183 -13.43 -1.83 -1.52
N TYR A 184 -13.33 -2.46 -0.34
CA TYR A 184 -14.34 -2.33 0.71
C TYR A 184 -14.56 -0.86 1.07
N GLY A 185 -15.74 -0.30 0.85
CA GLY A 185 -16.03 1.11 1.12
C GLY A 185 -15.25 2.11 0.25
N ALA A 186 -14.68 1.70 -0.88
CA ALA A 186 -14.11 2.61 -1.88
C ALA A 186 -15.24 3.25 -2.70
N GLU A 187 -15.98 4.17 -2.09
CA GLU A 187 -17.28 4.66 -2.57
C GLU A 187 -17.26 5.20 -4.01
N ASN A 188 -16.18 5.85 -4.45
CA ASN A 188 -16.07 6.43 -5.80
C ASN A 188 -15.48 5.48 -6.86
N PHE A 189 -14.95 4.31 -6.47
CA PHE A 189 -14.28 3.43 -7.42
C PHE A 189 -15.28 2.80 -8.40
N ASN A 190 -15.10 3.04 -9.69
CA ASN A 190 -15.95 2.47 -10.74
C ASN A 190 -15.19 2.24 -12.05
N GLN A 191 -13.91 1.88 -11.98
CA GLN A 191 -13.09 1.62 -13.17
C GLN A 191 -13.25 0.20 -13.68
N ASP A 192 -13.19 0.02 -15.01
CA ASP A 192 -13.32 -1.27 -15.65
C ASP A 192 -12.10 -2.16 -15.35
N ILE A 193 -12.36 -3.28 -14.68
CA ILE A 193 -11.39 -4.32 -14.32
C ILE A 193 -11.85 -5.70 -14.81
N SER A 194 -12.77 -5.73 -15.79
CA SER A 194 -13.34 -6.95 -16.38
C SER A 194 -12.28 -7.85 -17.02
N MET A 195 -11.16 -7.26 -17.46
CA MET A 195 -10.04 -7.95 -18.13
C MET A 195 -9.02 -8.58 -17.18
N TRP A 196 -9.19 -8.42 -15.86
CA TRP A 196 -8.31 -9.03 -14.87
C TRP A 196 -8.37 -10.56 -14.91
N ASN A 197 -7.20 -11.20 -14.92
CA ASN A 197 -7.09 -12.65 -14.78
C ASN A 197 -7.15 -13.05 -13.30
N THR A 198 -8.33 -13.42 -12.82
CA THR A 198 -8.58 -13.80 -11.43
C THR A 198 -8.42 -15.29 -11.14
N SER A 199 -7.96 -16.10 -12.11
CA SER A 199 -7.93 -17.57 -12.00
C SER A 199 -7.16 -18.11 -10.79
N LYS A 200 -6.19 -17.39 -10.24
CA LYS A 200 -5.44 -17.81 -9.04
C LYS A 200 -5.98 -17.26 -7.72
N VAL A 201 -6.98 -16.38 -7.76
CA VAL A 201 -7.53 -15.76 -6.57
C VAL A 201 -8.30 -16.81 -5.76
N LYS A 202 -8.02 -16.85 -4.46
CA LYS A 202 -8.64 -17.77 -3.49
C LYS A 202 -9.60 -17.06 -2.55
N TYR A 203 -9.33 -15.78 -2.26
CA TYR A 203 -10.08 -14.98 -1.31
C TYR A 203 -10.49 -13.64 -1.93
N MET A 204 -11.79 -13.35 -1.92
CA MET A 204 -12.38 -12.10 -2.44
C MET A 204 -13.38 -11.50 -1.45
N SER A 205 -13.29 -11.87 -0.17
CA SER A 205 -14.36 -11.59 0.78
C SER A 205 -14.56 -10.08 0.95
N PHE A 206 -15.81 -9.62 0.83
CA PHE A 206 -16.24 -8.23 0.95
C PHE A 206 -15.52 -7.25 0.00
N MET A 207 -14.95 -7.72 -1.11
CA MET A 207 -14.08 -6.91 -1.98
C MET A 207 -14.74 -5.60 -2.45
N PHE A 208 -16.05 -5.58 -2.74
CA PHE A 208 -16.82 -4.40 -3.17
C PHE A 208 -17.94 -4.03 -2.19
N TYR A 209 -17.91 -4.53 -0.96
CA TYR A 209 -18.92 -4.21 0.04
C TYR A 209 -18.85 -2.70 0.33
N ASN A 210 -19.98 -2.00 0.26
CA ASN A 210 -20.08 -0.52 0.33
C ASN A 210 -19.30 0.27 -0.75
N ALA A 211 -18.81 -0.36 -1.83
CA ALA A 211 -18.26 0.37 -2.98
C ALA A 211 -19.40 0.91 -3.86
N THR A 212 -20.14 1.90 -3.36
CA THR A 212 -21.47 2.29 -3.88
C THR A 212 -21.52 2.76 -5.32
N SER A 213 -20.43 3.28 -5.89
CA SER A 213 -20.38 3.66 -7.31
C SER A 213 -20.08 2.49 -8.25
N PHE A 214 -19.57 1.37 -7.75
CA PHE A 214 -19.09 0.27 -8.57
C PHE A 214 -20.25 -0.45 -9.27
N ASN A 215 -20.18 -0.57 -10.61
CA ASN A 215 -21.19 -1.29 -11.40
C ASN A 215 -20.61 -1.95 -12.67
N GLN A 216 -19.33 -2.30 -12.66
CA GLN A 216 -18.67 -2.90 -13.83
C GLN A 216 -19.06 -4.37 -14.00
N ASP A 217 -19.05 -4.84 -15.24
CA ASP A 217 -19.38 -6.23 -15.60
C ASP A 217 -18.18 -7.15 -15.36
N LEU A 218 -18.27 -7.91 -14.27
CA LEU A 218 -17.28 -8.91 -13.85
C LEU A 218 -17.82 -10.34 -14.03
N SER A 219 -18.90 -10.52 -14.79
CA SER A 219 -19.52 -11.84 -15.02
C SER A 219 -18.58 -12.87 -15.65
N LYS A 220 -17.50 -12.39 -16.30
CA LYS A 220 -16.49 -13.20 -16.99
C LYS A 220 -15.24 -13.52 -16.16
N TRP A 221 -15.16 -13.04 -14.92
CA TRP A 221 -14.05 -13.39 -14.04
C TRP A 221 -14.01 -14.90 -13.77
N ASP A 222 -12.80 -15.46 -13.78
CA ASP A 222 -12.57 -16.83 -13.35
C ASP A 222 -12.48 -16.87 -11.82
N THR A 223 -13.53 -17.38 -11.19
CA THR A 223 -13.65 -17.55 -9.74
C THR A 223 -13.53 -19.01 -9.32
N SER A 224 -13.07 -19.91 -10.19
CA SER A 224 -13.10 -21.35 -9.93
C SER A 224 -12.29 -21.76 -8.70
N ASN A 225 -11.32 -20.95 -8.30
CA ASN A 225 -10.46 -21.16 -7.13
C ASN A 225 -10.94 -20.41 -5.87
N VAL A 226 -12.02 -19.65 -5.95
CA VAL A 226 -12.60 -18.91 -4.82
C VAL A 226 -13.61 -19.79 -4.10
N ASN A 227 -13.47 -19.92 -2.77
CA ASN A 227 -14.47 -20.59 -1.96
C ASN A 227 -15.76 -19.75 -1.92
N ALA A 228 -16.88 -20.25 -2.43
CA ALA A 228 -18.14 -19.50 -2.50
C ALA A 228 -18.71 -19.07 -1.13
N PHE A 229 -18.40 -19.78 -0.06
CA PHE A 229 -18.96 -19.50 1.26
C PHE A 229 -18.36 -18.24 1.88
N GLY A 230 -19.23 -17.29 2.24
CA GLY A 230 -18.85 -16.11 3.03
C GLY A 230 -18.17 -14.98 2.25
N GLN A 231 -18.20 -15.01 0.90
CA GLN A 231 -17.53 -13.97 0.11
C GLN A 231 -18.24 -12.61 0.23
N ASN A 232 -19.57 -12.52 0.26
CA ASN A 232 -20.30 -11.24 0.45
C ASN A 232 -19.77 -10.06 -0.39
N ILE A 233 -19.31 -10.33 -1.62
CA ILE A 233 -18.46 -9.41 -2.39
C ILE A 233 -19.11 -8.05 -2.60
N GLY A 234 -20.40 -8.01 -2.94
CA GLY A 234 -21.14 -6.79 -3.23
C GLY A 234 -22.47 -6.69 -2.48
N ALA A 235 -22.64 -7.46 -1.39
CA ALA A 235 -23.95 -7.67 -0.75
C ALA A 235 -24.65 -6.37 -0.30
N SER A 236 -23.91 -5.28 -0.10
CA SER A 236 -24.43 -3.96 0.31
C SER A 236 -24.34 -2.88 -0.77
N ASN A 237 -23.93 -3.21 -2.01
CA ASN A 237 -23.88 -2.26 -3.11
C ASN A 237 -25.20 -2.30 -3.91
N PRO A 238 -26.14 -1.35 -3.71
CA PRO A 238 -27.44 -1.38 -4.37
C PRO A 238 -27.37 -1.07 -5.87
N ASN A 239 -26.26 -0.51 -6.35
CA ASN A 239 -26.10 -0.08 -7.74
C ASN A 239 -25.48 -1.16 -8.62
N TRP A 240 -24.88 -2.21 -8.04
CA TRP A 240 -24.21 -3.26 -8.81
C TRP A 240 -25.20 -4.31 -9.30
N LYS A 241 -25.45 -4.27 -10.61
CA LYS A 241 -26.39 -5.17 -11.27
C LYS A 241 -26.05 -6.64 -11.01
N PRO A 242 -27.02 -7.49 -10.62
CA PRO A 242 -26.77 -8.91 -10.37
C PRO A 242 -26.11 -9.64 -11.54
N GLU A 243 -26.47 -9.32 -12.78
CA GLU A 243 -25.89 -9.90 -13.99
C GLU A 243 -24.42 -9.51 -14.24
N HIS A 244 -23.95 -8.42 -13.64
CA HIS A 244 -22.57 -7.96 -13.71
C HIS A 244 -21.68 -8.60 -12.63
N GLN A 245 -22.26 -9.32 -11.65
CA GLN A 245 -21.49 -9.88 -10.53
C GLN A 245 -20.74 -11.15 -10.96
N PRO A 246 -19.54 -11.41 -10.40
CA PRO A 246 -18.83 -12.66 -10.62
C PRO A 246 -19.68 -13.85 -10.18
N GLN A 247 -19.65 -14.93 -10.96
CA GLN A 247 -20.39 -16.14 -10.66
C GLN A 247 -19.51 -17.04 -9.79
N PHE A 248 -20.00 -17.52 -8.65
CA PHE A 248 -19.25 -18.46 -7.79
C PHE A 248 -19.78 -19.87 -7.95
N ASN A 249 -18.88 -20.84 -8.09
CA ASN A 249 -19.25 -22.25 -8.09
C ASN A 249 -19.77 -22.63 -6.71
N LYS A 250 -21.01 -23.15 -6.65
CA LYS A 250 -21.64 -23.63 -5.41
C LYS A 250 -20.96 -24.87 -4.86
#